data_AF-A0A4P1RG80-F1
#
_entry.id   AF-A0A4P1RG80-F1
#
_cell.length_a   1.000
_cell.length_b   1.000
_cell.length_c   1.000
_cell.angle_alpha   90.00
_cell.angle_beta   90.00
_cell.angle_gamma   90.00
#
_symmetry.space_group_name_H-M   'P 1'
#
loop_
_entity.id
_entity.type
_entity.pdbx_description
1 polymer ?
#
loop_
_entity_poly.entity_id
_entity_poly.type
_entity_poly.pdbx_seq_one_letter_code
_entity_poly.pdbx_strand_id
1 'polypeptide(L)'
;MIKNRDNKDKRVELLQKFAHTHFPSMKYMEYAVKVETCTLTKASNLVRNLDDAIGSLFLDLLVDSGMFSKQEIDEIVEIDYLNELFVLTCSIGLIRRNFDQKRLKQPLYCHPWENVLYTKWEDFVWLKEHHHT
;
A
#
# COMPACT_ATOMS: atom_id res chain seq x y z
N MET A 1 -0.40 -3.63 13.39
CA MET A 1 -1.67 -2.98 13.82
C MET A 1 -2.75 -3.43 12.86
N ILE A 2 -3.67 -4.28 13.31
CA ILE A 2 -4.72 -4.84 12.45
C ILE A 2 -5.77 -3.75 12.19
N LYS A 3 -6.05 -3.48 10.91
CA LYS A 3 -7.06 -2.52 10.46
C LYS A 3 -8.34 -3.25 10.11
N ASN A 4 -9.46 -2.69 10.53
CA ASN A 4 -10.79 -3.23 10.29
C ASN A 4 -11.82 -2.09 10.26
N ARG A 5 -13.09 -2.43 10.03
CA ARG A 5 -14.20 -1.47 9.93
C ARG A 5 -14.23 -0.43 11.07
N ASP A 6 -13.95 -0.86 12.31
CA ASP A 6 -14.05 -0.04 13.51
C ASP A 6 -12.74 0.68 13.86
N ASN A 7 -11.60 0.19 13.35
CA ASN A 7 -10.27 0.75 13.53
C ASN A 7 -9.63 1.04 12.17
N LYS A 8 -10.13 2.10 11.53
CA LYS A 8 -9.65 2.54 10.22
C LYS A 8 -8.23 3.11 10.29
N ASP A 9 -7.58 3.23 9.14
CA ASP A 9 -6.28 3.89 9.03
C ASP A 9 -6.45 5.41 9.08
N LYS A 10 -5.89 6.04 10.11
CA LYS A 10 -5.95 7.50 10.30
C LYS A 10 -5.33 8.28 9.13
N ARG A 11 -4.38 7.68 8.39
CA ARG A 11 -3.78 8.30 7.21
C ARG A 11 -4.81 8.43 6.08
N VAL A 12 -5.63 7.39 5.89
CA VAL A 12 -6.74 7.40 4.91
C VAL A 12 -7.79 8.43 5.31
N GLU A 13 -8.15 8.50 6.58
CA GLU A 13 -9.11 9.49 7.07
C GLU A 13 -8.61 10.93 6.88
N LEU A 14 -7.32 11.18 7.10
CA LEU A 14 -6.72 12.50 6.91
C LEU A 14 -6.75 12.91 5.44
N LEU A 15 -6.38 12.00 4.53
CA LEU A 15 -6.44 12.24 3.09
C LEU A 15 -7.87 12.51 2.61
N GLN A 16 -8.85 11.75 3.10
CA GLN A 16 -10.26 11.99 2.80
C GLN A 16 -10.73 13.38 3.25
N LYS A 17 -10.39 13.77 4.48
CA LYS A 17 -10.76 15.10 5.02
C LYS A 17 -10.15 16.23 4.21
N PHE A 18 -8.88 16.07 3.84
CA PHE A 18 -8.18 17.05 3.00
C PHE A 18 -8.86 17.18 1.64
N ALA A 19 -9.08 16.07 0.94
CA ALA A 19 -9.72 16.06 -0.36
C ALA A 19 -11.13 16.64 -0.32
N HIS A 20 -11.95 16.29 0.68
CA HIS A 20 -13.31 16.82 0.82
C HIS A 20 -13.36 18.34 1.04
N THR A 21 -12.29 18.94 1.56
CA THR A 21 -12.22 20.38 1.83
C THR A 21 -11.68 21.16 0.63
N HIS A 22 -10.84 20.54 -0.20
CA HIS A 22 -10.05 21.24 -1.22
C HIS A 22 -10.37 20.83 -2.66
N PHE A 23 -10.88 19.63 -2.90
CA PHE A 23 -11.11 19.13 -4.25
C PHE A 23 -12.51 19.53 -4.71
N PRO A 24 -12.67 19.96 -5.97
CA PRO A 24 -13.97 20.33 -6.50
C PRO A 24 -14.86 19.10 -6.76
N SER A 25 -14.27 17.94 -7.05
CA SER A 25 -14.93 16.65 -7.16
C SER A 25 -14.10 15.53 -6.51
N MET A 26 -14.74 14.39 -6.24
CA MET A 26 -14.10 13.20 -5.67
C MET A 26 -14.72 11.93 -6.24
N LYS A 27 -14.99 11.92 -7.55
CA LYS A 27 -15.74 10.85 -8.22
C LYS A 27 -15.11 9.47 -8.01
N TYR A 28 -13.80 9.35 -8.17
CA TYR A 28 -13.09 8.08 -8.05
C TYR A 28 -12.95 7.66 -6.58
N MET A 29 -12.65 8.60 -5.69
CA MET A 29 -12.59 8.35 -4.25
C MET A 29 -13.94 7.88 -3.69
N GLU A 30 -15.05 8.48 -4.11
CA GLU A 30 -16.41 8.07 -3.74
C GLU A 30 -16.76 6.70 -4.28
N TYR A 31 -16.38 6.38 -5.53
CA TYR A 31 -16.53 5.05 -6.07
C TYR A 31 -15.78 4.01 -5.24
N ALA A 32 -14.53 4.31 -4.86
CA ALA A 32 -13.74 3.43 -4.02
C ALA A 32 -14.33 3.25 -2.61
N VAL A 33 -15.03 4.24 -2.04
CA VAL A 33 -15.79 4.10 -0.78
C VAL A 33 -16.99 3.15 -0.95
N LYS A 34 -17.67 3.20 -2.10
CA LYS A 34 -18.76 2.25 -2.41
C LYS A 34 -18.23 0.82 -2.54
N VAL A 35 -17.08 0.65 -3.19
CA VAL A 35 -16.40 -0.65 -3.29
C VAL A 35 -15.99 -1.16 -1.91
N GLU A 36 -15.40 -0.31 -1.05
CA GLU A 36 -15.10 -0.66 0.35
C GLU A 36 -16.36 -1.13 1.10
N THR A 37 -17.48 -0.43 0.95
CA THR A 37 -18.74 -0.81 1.59
C THR A 37 -19.18 -2.20 1.16
N CYS A 38 -19.03 -2.53 -0.14
CA CYS A 38 -19.33 -3.85 -0.67
C CYS A 38 -18.35 -4.92 -0.13
N THR A 39 -17.04 -4.66 -0.10
CA THR A 39 -16.04 -5.63 0.39
C THR A 39 -16.17 -5.91 1.88
N LEU A 40 -16.55 -4.91 2.67
CA LEU A 40 -16.80 -5.06 4.10
C LEU A 40 -17.98 -5.99 4.43
N THR A 41 -18.91 -6.23 3.50
CA THR A 41 -19.95 -7.26 3.67
C THR A 41 -19.38 -8.67 3.66
N LYS A 42 -18.22 -8.88 3.02
CA LYS A 42 -17.56 -10.18 2.91
C LYS A 42 -16.62 -10.45 4.07
N ALA A 43 -15.83 -9.45 4.47
CA ALA A 43 -14.97 -9.55 5.65
C ALA A 43 -14.62 -8.16 6.21
N SER A 44 -14.58 -8.06 7.55
CA SER A 44 -14.44 -6.79 8.26
C SER A 44 -13.04 -6.16 8.19
N ASN A 45 -12.04 -6.93 7.75
CA ASN A 45 -10.65 -6.49 7.55
C ASN A 45 -10.38 -6.00 6.11
N LEU A 46 -11.33 -6.15 5.18
CA LEU A 46 -11.22 -5.65 3.80
C LEU A 46 -11.56 -4.17 3.72
N VAL A 47 -10.91 -3.39 4.58
CA VAL A 47 -10.89 -1.93 4.55
C VAL A 47 -9.93 -1.51 3.44
N ARG A 48 -10.25 -0.41 2.78
CA ARG A 48 -9.40 0.16 1.73
C ARG A 48 -8.03 0.56 2.30
N ASN A 49 -6.98 0.26 1.54
CA ASN A 49 -5.62 0.57 1.95
C ASN A 49 -5.27 2.05 1.70
N LEU A 50 -4.14 2.48 2.27
CA LEU A 50 -3.62 3.82 2.02
C LEU A 50 -3.28 4.03 0.54
N ASP A 51 -2.70 3.02 -0.11
CA ASP A 51 -2.26 3.12 -1.50
C ASP A 51 -3.46 3.32 -2.45
N ASP A 52 -4.55 2.57 -2.23
CA ASP A 52 -5.81 2.73 -2.96
C ASP A 52 -6.41 4.14 -2.76
N ALA A 53 -6.31 4.67 -1.54
CA ALA A 53 -6.78 6.02 -1.22
C ALA A 53 -5.94 7.09 -1.93
N ILE A 54 -4.62 6.92 -1.98
CA ILE A 54 -3.72 7.84 -2.71
C ILE A 54 -4.00 7.76 -4.22
N GLY A 55 -4.12 6.56 -4.78
CA GLY A 55 -4.36 6.38 -6.22
C GLY A 55 -5.68 6.97 -6.68
N SER A 56 -6.78 6.71 -5.95
CA SER A 56 -8.09 7.28 -6.28
C SER A 56 -8.12 8.81 -6.18
N LEU A 57 -7.50 9.38 -5.13
CA LEU A 57 -7.38 10.84 -4.98
C LEU A 57 -6.44 11.47 -6.02
N PHE A 58 -5.37 10.79 -6.40
CA PHE A 58 -4.46 11.30 -7.44
C PHE A 58 -5.16 11.38 -8.79
N LEU A 59 -6.01 10.40 -9.10
CA LEU A 59 -6.82 10.43 -10.31
C LEU A 59 -7.90 11.52 -10.27
N ASP A 60 -8.58 11.70 -9.12
CA ASP A 60 -9.49 12.82 -8.92
C ASP A 60 -8.77 14.16 -9.14
N LEU A 61 -7.56 14.32 -8.59
CA LEU A 61 -6.74 15.53 -8.77
C LEU A 61 -6.41 15.80 -10.25
N LEU A 62 -5.99 14.78 -11.01
CA LEU A 62 -5.64 14.94 -12.41
C LEU A 62 -6.85 15.36 -13.25
N VAL A 63 -8.00 14.71 -13.03
CA VAL A 63 -9.24 15.01 -13.76
C VAL A 63 -9.78 16.40 -13.40
N ASP A 64 -9.76 16.75 -12.12
CA ASP A 64 -10.32 18.00 -11.63
C ASP A 64 -9.40 19.21 -11.85
N SER A 65 -8.11 18.99 -12.10
CA SER A 65 -7.17 20.07 -12.41
C SER A 65 -7.56 20.84 -13.67
N GLY A 66 -8.30 20.21 -14.59
CA GLY A 66 -8.62 20.77 -15.91
C GLY A 66 -7.41 21.03 -16.80
N MET A 67 -6.21 20.61 -16.39
CA MET A 67 -4.96 20.84 -17.11
C MET A 67 -4.62 19.71 -18.09
N PHE A 68 -5.22 18.53 -17.91
CA PHE A 68 -4.92 17.33 -18.68
C PHE A 68 -6.16 16.84 -19.42
N SER A 69 -5.97 16.43 -20.66
CA SER A 69 -6.95 15.66 -21.41
C SER A 69 -7.05 14.23 -20.86
N LYS A 70 -8.16 13.55 -21.16
CA LYS A 70 -8.34 12.16 -20.74
C LYS A 70 -7.21 11.24 -21.23
N GLN A 71 -6.73 11.45 -22.45
CA GLN A 71 -5.66 10.64 -23.02
C GLN A 71 -4.34 10.85 -22.26
N GLU A 72 -4.00 12.10 -21.92
CA GLU A 72 -2.80 12.38 -21.12
C GLU A 72 -2.89 11.76 -19.72
N ILE A 73 -4.07 11.77 -19.11
CA ILE A 73 -4.28 11.12 -17.81
C ILE A 73 -4.09 9.60 -17.91
N ASP A 74 -4.66 8.98 -18.95
CA ASP A 74 -4.50 7.55 -19.20
C ASP A 74 -3.01 7.20 -19.43
N GLU A 75 -2.28 8.02 -20.19
CA GLU A 75 -0.83 7.87 -20.39
C GLU A 75 -0.03 8.03 -19.08
N ILE A 76 -0.37 9.03 -18.23
CA ILE A 76 0.28 9.24 -16.92
C ILE A 76 0.10 8.01 -16.01
N VAL A 77 -1.08 7.39 -16.05
CA VAL A 77 -1.36 6.16 -15.29
C VAL A 77 -0.61 4.97 -15.88
N GLU A 78 -0.55 4.84 -17.21
CA GLU A 78 0.12 3.75 -17.91
C GLU A 78 1.64 3.74 -17.69
N ILE A 79 2.28 4.92 -17.61
CA ILE A 79 3.70 5.04 -17.30
C ILE A 79 4.03 4.85 -15.80
N ASP A 80 3.06 4.43 -14.99
CA ASP A 80 3.25 4.12 -13.57
C ASP A 80 3.76 5.32 -12.72
N TYR A 81 3.31 6.54 -13.02
CA TYR A 81 3.80 7.75 -12.33
C TYR A 81 3.66 7.70 -10.79
N LEU A 82 2.61 7.03 -10.29
CA LEU A 82 2.40 6.82 -8.85
C LEU A 82 3.48 5.94 -8.20
N ASN A 83 4.07 4.98 -8.93
CA ASN A 83 5.15 4.14 -8.43
C ASN A 83 6.40 4.99 -8.18
N GLU A 84 6.71 5.92 -9.08
CA GLU A 84 7.84 6.84 -8.92
C GLU A 84 7.65 7.79 -7.73
N LEU A 85 6.43 8.32 -7.56
CA LEU A 85 6.09 9.13 -6.38
C LEU A 85 6.26 8.34 -5.07
N PHE A 86 5.89 7.05 -5.08
CA PHE A 86 6.08 6.16 -3.94
C PHE A 86 7.57 5.91 -3.66
N VAL A 87 8.37 5.63 -4.69
CA VAL A 87 9.83 5.44 -4.57
C VAL A 87 10.49 6.68 -3.98
N LEU A 88 10.14 7.87 -4.46
CA LEU A 88 10.64 9.13 -3.93
C LEU A 88 10.35 9.27 -2.43
N THR A 89 9.10 9.04 -2.02
CA THR A 89 8.69 9.15 -0.61
C THR A 89 9.41 8.12 0.26
N CYS A 90 9.54 6.89 -0.23
CA CYS A 90 10.21 5.80 0.48
C CYS A 90 11.73 6.01 0.59
N SER A 91 12.35 6.70 -0.37
CA SER A 91 13.77 7.06 -0.34
C SER A 91 14.11 7.92 0.89
N ILE A 92 13.24 8.86 1.26
CA ILE A 92 13.39 9.69 2.46
C ILE A 92 13.42 8.82 3.72
N GLY A 93 12.52 7.85 3.81
CA GLY A 93 12.46 6.89 4.91
C GLY A 93 13.69 5.98 4.98
N LEU A 94 14.18 5.51 3.83
CA LEU A 94 15.41 4.71 3.71
C LEU A 94 16.64 5.48 4.19
N ILE A 95 16.81 6.72 3.72
CA ILE A 95 17.90 7.61 4.12
C ILE A 95 17.84 7.86 5.63
N ARG A 96 16.66 8.17 6.16
CA ARG A 96 16.45 8.35 7.62
C ARG A 96 16.90 7.11 8.39
N ARG A 97 16.49 5.90 7.98
CA ARG A 97 16.89 4.65 8.65
C ARG A 97 18.41 4.44 8.60
N ASN A 98 19.06 4.76 7.48
CA ASN A 98 20.53 4.66 7.38
C ASN A 98 21.23 5.56 8.40
N PHE A 99 20.82 6.83 8.50
CA PHE A 99 21.38 7.75 9.49
C PHE A 99 21.06 7.31 10.92
N ASP A 100 19.86 6.78 11.15
CA ASP A 100 19.44 6.28 12.46
C ASP A 100 20.31 5.11 12.94
N GLN A 101 20.58 4.14 12.07
CA GLN A 101 21.47 3.01 12.37
C GLN A 101 22.91 3.46 12.67
N LYS A 102 23.44 4.43 11.91
CA LYS A 102 24.75 5.02 12.17
C LYS A 102 24.78 5.76 13.51
N ARG A 103 23.75 6.56 13.80
CA ARG A 103 23.62 7.31 15.07
C ARG A 103 23.58 6.38 16.27
N LEU A 104 22.84 5.27 16.16
CA LEU A 104 22.69 4.26 17.21
C LEU A 104 23.86 3.26 17.26
N LYS A 105 24.86 3.38 16.38
CA LYS A 105 26.02 2.46 16.28
C LYS A 105 25.61 0.98 16.28
N GLN A 106 24.58 0.65 15.51
CA GLN A 106 24.04 -0.71 15.45
C GLN A 106 25.12 -1.70 14.96
N PRO A 107 25.23 -2.89 15.58
CA PRO A 107 26.19 -3.90 15.16
C PRO A 107 25.79 -4.53 13.82
N LEU A 108 26.69 -5.34 13.25
CA LEU A 108 26.39 -6.12 12.06
C LEU A 108 25.23 -7.09 12.33
N TYR A 109 24.24 -7.10 11.44
CA TYR A 109 23.09 -7.98 11.55
C TYR A 109 23.41 -9.39 11.04
N CYS A 110 23.13 -10.39 11.87
CA CYS A 110 23.12 -11.81 11.49
C CYS A 110 21.71 -12.36 11.75
N HIS A 111 21.13 -13.02 10.75
CA HIS A 111 19.78 -13.56 10.88
C HIS A 111 19.76 -14.80 11.78
N PRO A 112 18.82 -14.94 12.74
CA PRO A 112 18.74 -16.10 13.60
C PRO A 112 18.41 -17.38 12.84
N TRP A 113 19.09 -18.48 13.16
CA TRP A 113 18.97 -19.75 12.43
C TRP A 113 17.59 -20.40 12.63
N GLU A 114 17.01 -20.24 13.81
CA GLU A 114 15.69 -20.75 14.17
C GLU A 114 14.54 -20.15 13.34
N ASN A 115 14.77 -19.00 12.70
CA ASN A 115 13.79 -18.33 11.84
C ASN A 115 13.95 -18.72 10.36
N VAL A 116 14.90 -19.61 10.04
CA VAL A 116 15.11 -20.12 8.68
C VAL A 116 14.72 -21.59 8.66
N LEU A 117 13.74 -21.92 7.82
CA LEU A 117 13.40 -23.31 7.55
C LEU A 117 14.46 -23.90 6.61
N TYR A 118 15.36 -24.70 7.18
CA TYR A 118 16.31 -25.50 6.42
C TYR A 118 15.69 -26.86 6.11
N THR A 119 15.29 -27.08 4.86
CA THR A 119 14.79 -28.38 4.37
C THR A 119 15.77 -28.92 3.34
N LYS A 120 16.18 -30.18 3.48
CA LYS A 120 16.96 -30.87 2.43
C LYS A 120 16.01 -31.35 1.34
N TRP A 121 16.52 -31.49 0.11
CA TRP A 121 15.74 -31.99 -1.02
C TRP A 121 15.09 -33.36 -0.76
N GLU A 122 15.80 -34.24 -0.04
CA GLU A 122 15.32 -35.57 0.37
C GLU A 122 14.08 -35.50 1.28
N ASP A 123 14.04 -34.55 2.20
CA ASP A 123 12.91 -34.32 3.11
C ASP A 123 11.67 -33.77 2.35
N PHE A 124 11.89 -33.06 1.25
CA PHE A 124 10.81 -32.54 0.39
C PHE A 124 10.10 -33.67 -0.38
N VAL A 125 10.84 -34.70 -0.81
CA VAL A 125 10.27 -35.91 -1.44
C VAL A 125 9.48 -36.71 -0.40
N TRP A 126 10.03 -36.88 0.80
CA TRP A 126 9.37 -37.61 1.89
C TRP A 126 8.05 -36.94 2.32
N LEU A 127 8.04 -35.60 2.45
CA LEU A 127 6.84 -34.82 2.77
C LEU A 127 5.75 -34.92 1.69
N LYS A 128 6.15 -34.99 0.41
CA LYS A 128 5.21 -35.09 -0.71
C LYS A 128 4.58 -36.48 -0.83
N GLU A 129 5.30 -37.52 -0.43
CA GLU A 129 4.81 -38.92 -0.46
C GLU A 129 3.91 -39.27 0.74
N HIS A 130 4.08 -38.63 1.90
CA HIS A 130 3.43 -39.03 3.15
C HIS A 130 2.35 -38.07 3.69
N HIS A 131 2.08 -36.93 3.03
CA HIS A 131 1.03 -35.98 3.44
C HIS A 131 -0.17 -35.89 2.45
N HIS A 132 -0.37 -36.90 1.61
CA HIS A 132 -1.58 -37.08 0.79
C HIS A 132 -2.56 -38.11 1.40
N THR A 133 -2.81 -38.03 2.71
CA THR A 133 -3.97 -38.65 3.39
C THR A 133 -4.58 -37.68 4.36
#